data_AF-G4CL22-F1
#
_entry.id   AF-G4CL22-F1
#
_cell.length_a   1.000
_cell.length_b   1.000
_cell.length_c   1.000
_cell.angle_alpha   90.00
_cell.angle_beta   90.00
_cell.angle_gamma   90.00
#
_symmetry.space_group_name_H-M   'P 1'
#
loop_
_entity.id
_entity.type
_entity.pdbx_description
1 polymer ?
#
loop_
_entity_poly.entity_id
_entity_poly.type
_entity_poly.pdbx_seq_one_letter_code
_entity_poly.pdbx_strand_id
1 'polypeptide(L)'
;MFKMGKSSQPQKIVEFLQANPLQKFTARQIAQAITEQYPHDYQNKKSKFADEKAFIQQVVSEIGSHKSSVLKLCPAIRMQDKPRPRLFWFDPSHQQDNGLVVDESAYAASEQDLYPLMMRFLSSNLGLYGLRIDEKRSKNNRGSRGNHWLHPDIVAMQALDKAWQHDVRQCAQSGAGQHVLLWSFEVKRELNGSNVRESFFQAVSNSGWANEGYLVTTAIVGEHTEQELRILSALHGIGVIILNTQEWNDSEIWLPAKRKEQIDWQSVNRIVEQNTDFQTFIEYVAIYFQSGKIVENNWNQ
;
A
#
# COMPACT_ATOMS: atom_id res chain seq x y z
N MET A 1 36.67 -26.63 22.76
CA MET A 1 36.03 -26.76 21.43
C MET A 1 34.53 -26.93 21.64
N PHE A 2 33.78 -25.84 21.75
CA PHE A 2 32.34 -25.88 21.96
C PHE A 2 31.65 -26.10 20.60
N LYS A 3 30.87 -27.17 20.47
CA LYS A 3 29.95 -27.37 19.35
C LYS A 3 28.90 -26.27 19.42
N MET A 4 28.99 -25.24 18.58
CA MET A 4 27.85 -24.36 18.33
C MET A 4 26.79 -25.19 17.61
N GLY A 5 25.77 -25.64 18.36
CA GLY A 5 24.56 -26.20 17.75
C GLY A 5 23.93 -25.14 16.86
N LYS A 6 23.32 -25.55 15.74
CA LYS A 6 22.58 -24.63 14.86
C LYS A 6 21.54 -23.86 15.67
N SER A 7 21.76 -22.57 15.91
CA SER A 7 20.77 -21.71 16.56
C SER A 7 19.51 -21.67 15.70
N SER A 8 18.37 -21.91 16.33
CA SER A 8 17.07 -21.80 15.67
C SER A 8 16.82 -20.37 15.19
N GLN A 9 15.99 -20.18 14.17
CA GLN A 9 15.66 -18.84 13.66
C GLN A 9 15.08 -17.92 14.76
N PRO A 10 14.18 -18.39 15.66
CA PRO A 10 13.76 -17.59 16.82
C PRO A 10 14.91 -17.15 17.73
N GLN A 11 15.90 -18.01 17.99
CA GLN A 11 17.08 -17.65 18.79
C GLN A 11 17.92 -16.57 18.11
N LYS A 12 18.16 -16.68 16.81
CA LYS A 12 18.89 -15.67 16.04
C LYS A 12 18.21 -14.30 16.07
N ILE A 13 16.87 -14.28 15.99
CA ILE A 13 16.09 -13.04 16.12
C ILE A 13 16.28 -12.42 17.51
N VAL A 14 16.19 -13.24 18.57
CA VAL A 14 16.39 -12.79 19.95
C VAL A 14 17.80 -12.23 20.14
N GLU A 15 18.83 -12.97 19.70
CA GLU A 15 20.24 -12.57 19.79
C GLU A 15 20.48 -11.23 19.08
N PHE A 16 19.93 -11.07 17.86
CA PHE A 16 20.04 -9.81 17.10
C PHE A 16 19.38 -8.63 17.81
N LEU A 17 18.17 -8.80 18.34
CA LEU A 17 17.45 -7.72 19.04
C LEU A 17 18.13 -7.37 20.36
N GLN A 18 18.63 -8.35 21.11
CA GLN A 18 19.37 -8.12 22.35
C GLN A 18 20.69 -7.39 22.12
N ALA A 19 21.38 -7.65 21.01
CA ALA A 19 22.58 -6.92 20.62
C ALA A 19 22.30 -5.45 20.27
N ASN A 20 21.04 -5.09 19.99
CA ASN A 20 20.61 -3.75 19.58
C ASN A 20 19.47 -3.23 20.49
N PRO A 21 19.72 -3.01 21.79
CA PRO A 21 18.68 -2.61 22.73
C PRO A 21 18.06 -1.26 22.33
N LEU A 22 16.74 -1.13 22.55
CA LEU A 22 15.90 0.04 22.25
C LEU A 22 15.81 0.44 20.76
N GLN A 23 16.51 -0.24 19.86
CA GLN A 23 16.38 0.00 18.43
C GLN A 23 15.23 -0.81 17.83
N LYS A 24 14.40 -0.15 17.02
CA LYS A 24 13.23 -0.74 16.36
C LYS A 24 13.62 -1.26 14.98
N PHE A 25 13.30 -2.52 14.69
CA PHE A 25 13.59 -3.17 13.41
C PHE A 25 12.34 -3.76 12.77
N THR A 26 12.24 -3.65 11.45
CA THR A 26 11.24 -4.38 10.66
C THR A 26 11.63 -5.85 10.52
N ALA A 27 10.66 -6.71 10.21
CA ALA A 27 10.96 -8.11 9.87
C ALA A 27 11.97 -8.24 8.72
N ARG A 28 11.99 -7.30 7.77
CA ARG A 28 12.97 -7.30 6.67
C ARG A 28 14.37 -6.94 7.13
N GLN A 29 14.52 -5.91 7.96
CA GLN A 29 15.83 -5.55 8.54
C GLN A 29 16.39 -6.70 9.38
N ILE A 30 15.53 -7.37 10.16
CA ILE A 30 15.92 -8.57 10.90
C ILE A 30 16.31 -9.68 9.93
N ALA A 31 15.53 -9.94 8.87
CA ALA A 31 15.86 -10.96 7.87
C ALA A 31 17.21 -10.71 7.21
N GLN A 32 17.50 -9.47 6.81
CA GLN A 32 18.79 -9.08 6.23
C GLN A 32 19.91 -9.32 7.23
N ALA A 33 19.80 -8.79 8.45
CA ALA A 33 20.83 -8.92 9.47
C ALA A 33 21.13 -10.39 9.85
N ILE A 34 20.10 -11.22 10.09
CA ILE A 34 20.34 -12.62 10.48
C ILE A 34 20.85 -13.47 9.30
N THR A 35 20.52 -13.12 8.06
CA THR A 35 21.02 -13.87 6.90
C THR A 35 22.48 -13.51 6.57
N GLU A 36 22.88 -12.27 6.86
CA GLU A 36 24.27 -11.81 6.80
C GLU A 36 25.13 -12.35 7.95
N GLN A 37 24.58 -12.37 9.17
CA GLN A 37 25.29 -12.84 10.37
C GLN A 37 25.46 -14.36 10.43
N TYR A 38 24.53 -15.13 9.86
CA TYR A 38 24.57 -16.61 9.88
C TYR A 38 24.51 -17.22 8.46
N PRO A 39 25.45 -16.87 7.55
CA PRO A 39 25.35 -17.20 6.13
C PRO A 39 25.28 -18.71 5.87
N HIS A 40 26.06 -19.50 6.62
CA HIS A 40 26.10 -20.96 6.51
C HIS A 40 24.75 -21.64 6.79
N ASP A 41 23.91 -21.05 7.65
CA ASP A 41 22.61 -21.63 7.98
C ASP A 41 21.54 -21.33 6.91
N TYR A 42 21.76 -20.31 6.09
CA TYR A 42 20.84 -19.88 5.04
C TYR A 42 21.28 -20.28 3.63
N GLN A 43 22.54 -20.72 3.42
CA GLN A 43 23.07 -21.11 2.10
C GLN A 43 22.15 -22.07 1.32
N ASN A 44 21.75 -23.18 1.93
CA ASN A 44 20.87 -24.17 1.28
C ASN A 44 19.45 -23.68 1.03
N LYS A 45 19.00 -22.67 1.77
CA LYS A 45 17.69 -22.04 1.57
C LYS A 45 17.79 -21.00 0.44
N LYS A 46 18.82 -20.15 0.49
CA LYS A 46 19.10 -19.11 -0.53
C LYS A 46 19.23 -19.71 -1.93
N SER A 47 19.88 -20.88 -2.07
CA SER A 47 20.02 -21.57 -3.36
C SER A 47 18.72 -22.07 -4.00
N LYS A 48 17.59 -22.04 -3.28
CA LYS A 48 16.27 -22.48 -3.77
C LYS A 48 15.42 -21.34 -4.36
N PHE A 49 15.89 -20.10 -4.28
CA PHE A 49 15.18 -18.93 -4.76
C PHE A 49 15.88 -18.36 -6.00
N ALA A 50 15.10 -17.84 -6.93
CA ALA A 50 15.60 -17.26 -8.18
C ALA A 50 16.36 -15.96 -7.95
N ASP A 51 15.95 -15.18 -6.95
CA ASP A 51 16.57 -13.91 -6.61
C ASP A 51 16.60 -13.68 -5.08
N GLU A 52 17.44 -12.72 -4.68
CA GLU A 52 17.64 -12.36 -3.27
C GLU A 52 16.39 -11.74 -2.64
N LYS A 53 15.56 -11.03 -3.42
CA LYS A 53 14.33 -10.40 -2.93
C LYS A 53 13.30 -11.44 -2.49
N ALA A 54 13.09 -12.47 -3.30
CA ALA A 54 12.20 -13.60 -3.01
C ALA A 54 12.71 -14.41 -1.81
N PHE A 55 14.04 -14.61 -1.71
CA PHE A 55 14.65 -15.26 -0.55
C PHE A 55 14.41 -14.45 0.74
N ILE A 56 14.69 -13.14 0.74
CA ILE A 56 14.47 -12.28 1.90
C ILE A 56 12.98 -12.23 2.25
N GLN A 57 12.08 -12.16 1.27
CA GLN A 57 10.64 -12.17 1.49
C GLN A 57 10.17 -13.47 2.18
N GLN A 58 10.75 -14.61 1.82
CA GLN A 58 10.47 -15.87 2.51
C GLN A 58 10.89 -15.81 3.99
N VAL A 59 12.09 -15.29 4.28
CA VAL A 59 12.59 -15.15 5.66
C VAL A 59 11.74 -14.16 6.47
N VAL A 60 11.27 -13.07 5.85
CA VAL A 60 10.33 -12.12 6.45
C VAL A 60 9.03 -12.81 6.88
N SER A 61 8.46 -13.64 6.01
CA SER A 61 7.26 -14.42 6.32
C SER A 61 7.47 -15.38 7.49
N GLU A 62 8.64 -16.04 7.55
CA GLU A 62 9.01 -16.93 8.66
C GLU A 62 9.13 -16.17 9.99
N ILE A 63 9.79 -15.01 10.00
CA ILE A 63 9.87 -14.13 11.18
C ILE A 63 8.47 -13.77 11.67
N GLY A 64 7.56 -13.44 10.75
CA GLY A 64 6.15 -13.19 11.05
C GLY A 64 5.46 -14.38 11.73
N SER A 65 5.72 -15.61 11.25
CA SER A 65 5.17 -16.85 11.82
C SER A 65 5.76 -17.24 13.18
N HIS A 66 7.01 -16.84 13.45
CA HIS A 66 7.73 -17.18 14.68
C HIS A 66 7.47 -16.23 15.84
N LYS A 67 6.55 -15.25 15.70
CA LYS A 67 6.15 -14.28 16.73
C LYS A 67 6.00 -14.92 18.12
N SER A 68 5.18 -15.96 18.24
CA SER A 68 4.89 -16.60 19.51
C SER A 68 6.12 -17.29 20.12
N SER A 69 7.00 -17.84 19.28
CA SER A 69 8.23 -18.49 19.72
C SER A 69 9.28 -17.48 20.20
N VAL A 70 9.41 -16.34 19.51
CA VAL A 70 10.33 -15.25 19.90
C VAL A 70 9.94 -14.65 21.25
N LEU A 71 8.65 -14.35 21.44
CA LEU A 71 8.14 -13.80 22.71
C LEU A 71 8.25 -14.79 23.87
N LYS A 72 8.10 -16.09 23.61
CA LYS A 72 8.34 -17.14 24.63
C LYS A 72 9.82 -17.24 25.03
N LEU A 73 10.74 -17.06 24.07
CA LEU A 73 12.17 -17.12 24.32
C LEU A 73 12.68 -15.88 25.06
N CYS A 74 12.15 -14.70 24.75
CA CYS A 74 12.52 -13.46 25.41
C CYS A 74 11.31 -12.54 25.62
N PRO A 75 10.70 -12.55 26.83
CA PRO A 75 9.56 -11.70 27.15
C PRO A 75 9.83 -10.18 27.09
N ALA A 76 11.10 -9.78 27.17
CA ALA A 76 11.54 -8.39 27.06
C ALA A 76 11.59 -7.89 25.59
N ILE A 77 11.30 -8.75 24.61
CA ILE A 77 11.10 -8.32 23.23
C ILE A 77 9.71 -7.71 23.09
N ARG A 78 9.68 -6.50 22.57
CA ARG A 78 8.48 -5.74 22.27
C ARG A 78 8.22 -5.75 20.78
N MET A 79 6.97 -5.47 20.44
CA MET A 79 6.52 -5.44 19.06
C MET A 79 5.41 -4.43 18.89
N GLN A 80 5.49 -3.69 17.80
CA GLN A 80 4.46 -2.79 17.34
C GLN A 80 3.88 -3.39 16.05
N ASP A 81 2.67 -3.91 16.16
CA ASP A 81 1.98 -4.51 15.01
C ASP A 81 1.53 -3.45 14.00
N LYS A 82 1.29 -2.21 14.44
CA LYS A 82 0.65 -1.14 13.67
C LYS A 82 1.30 0.23 14.01
N PRO A 83 1.63 1.07 13.01
CA PRO A 83 1.25 0.93 11.61
C PRO A 83 2.19 -0.07 10.95
N ARG A 84 1.88 -0.54 9.73
CA ARG A 84 2.87 -1.33 9.00
C ARG A 84 3.99 -0.40 8.50
N PRO A 85 5.23 -0.91 8.43
CA PRO A 85 5.65 -2.28 8.74
C PRO A 85 5.74 -2.56 10.24
N ARG A 86 5.51 -3.82 10.61
CA ARG A 86 5.63 -4.30 12.00
C ARG A 86 7.05 -4.11 12.49
N LEU A 87 7.20 -3.52 13.68
CA LEU A 87 8.49 -3.29 14.33
C LEU A 87 8.69 -4.25 15.51
N PHE A 88 9.94 -4.63 15.74
CA PHE A 88 10.40 -5.41 16.90
C PHE A 88 11.58 -4.69 17.56
N TRP A 89 11.65 -4.70 18.89
CA TRP A 89 12.81 -4.20 19.63
C TRP A 89 12.98 -4.95 20.95
N PHE A 90 14.19 -4.96 21.49
CA PHE A 90 14.46 -5.45 22.84
C PHE A 90 14.47 -4.28 23.82
N ASP A 91 13.70 -4.38 24.90
CA ASP A 91 13.66 -3.38 25.97
C ASP A 91 14.11 -4.00 27.29
N PRO A 92 15.35 -3.75 27.74
CA PRO A 92 15.87 -4.33 28.98
C PRO A 92 15.20 -3.79 30.25
N SER A 93 14.47 -2.66 30.18
CA SER A 93 13.84 -2.02 31.34
C SER A 93 12.47 -2.60 31.69
N HIS A 94 11.82 -3.28 30.75
CA HIS A 94 10.49 -3.86 30.92
C HIS A 94 10.56 -5.38 31.08
N GLN A 95 10.87 -5.86 32.28
CA GLN A 95 10.88 -7.31 32.58
C GLN A 95 9.55 -7.90 33.05
N GLN A 96 8.52 -7.09 33.29
CA GLN A 96 7.19 -7.58 33.68
C GLN A 96 6.08 -6.66 33.15
N ASP A 97 5.71 -6.82 31.88
CA ASP A 97 4.30 -6.61 31.51
C ASP A 97 3.98 -7.25 30.16
N ASN A 98 2.99 -8.15 30.15
CA ASN A 98 2.44 -8.82 28.96
C ASN A 98 1.48 -7.90 28.17
N GLY A 99 1.71 -6.59 28.21
CA GLY A 99 0.96 -5.58 27.47
C GLY A 99 1.65 -5.25 26.16
N LEU A 100 0.92 -5.34 25.05
CA LEU A 100 1.24 -4.65 23.81
C LEU A 100 1.35 -3.15 24.13
N VAL A 101 2.56 -2.65 24.37
CA VAL A 101 2.79 -1.22 24.52
C VAL A 101 2.77 -0.63 23.11
N VAL A 102 1.60 -0.07 22.76
CA VAL A 102 1.45 0.81 21.61
C VAL A 102 2.12 2.11 22.00
N ASP A 103 3.36 2.28 21.56
CA ASP A 103 4.05 3.57 21.63
C ASP A 103 3.38 4.51 20.61
N GLU A 104 2.44 5.32 21.08
CA GLU A 104 1.69 6.32 20.30
C GLU A 104 2.60 7.43 19.73
N SER A 105 3.87 7.49 20.14
CA SER A 105 4.79 8.58 19.78
C SER A 105 5.46 8.45 18.40
N ALA A 106 5.24 7.35 17.66
CA ALA A 106 5.86 7.11 16.35
C ALA A 106 5.05 7.59 15.12
N TYR A 107 3.92 8.28 15.31
CA TYR A 107 2.99 8.63 14.22
C TYR A 107 3.01 10.12 13.86
N ALA A 108 4.02 10.54 13.08
CA ALA A 108 4.09 11.92 12.56
C ALA A 108 3.69 12.07 11.08
N ALA A 109 3.36 10.99 10.36
CA ALA A 109 2.95 11.09 8.96
C ALA A 109 1.45 11.41 8.84
N SER A 110 1.15 12.52 8.18
CA SER A 110 -0.17 12.90 7.69
C SER A 110 -0.54 12.09 6.44
N GLU A 111 -1.81 12.14 6.01
CA GLU A 111 -2.22 11.54 4.72
C GLU A 111 -1.47 12.16 3.54
N GLN A 112 -1.11 13.44 3.63
CA GLN A 112 -0.34 14.14 2.59
C GLN A 112 1.05 13.54 2.40
N ASP A 113 1.67 13.06 3.47
CA ASP A 113 3.00 12.42 3.42
C ASP A 113 2.97 11.06 2.70
N LEU A 114 1.77 10.48 2.51
CA LEU A 114 1.60 9.19 1.83
C LEU A 114 1.53 9.33 0.30
N TYR A 115 1.14 10.50 -0.22
CA TYR A 115 0.94 10.66 -1.67
C TYR A 115 2.22 10.39 -2.48
N PRO A 116 3.40 10.93 -2.14
CA PRO A 116 4.61 10.65 -2.92
C PRO A 116 5.00 9.17 -2.93
N LEU A 117 4.79 8.47 -1.82
CA LEU A 117 5.05 7.02 -1.72
C LEU A 117 4.06 6.24 -2.57
N MET A 118 2.79 6.63 -2.54
CA MET A 118 1.74 6.02 -3.37
C MET A 118 2.05 6.21 -4.86
N MET A 119 2.42 7.42 -5.30
CA MET A 119 2.76 7.71 -6.71
C MET A 119 3.94 6.85 -7.22
N ARG A 120 4.95 6.61 -6.37
CA ARG A 120 6.05 5.69 -6.70
C ARG A 120 5.59 4.25 -6.85
N PHE A 121 4.75 3.77 -5.94
CA PHE A 121 4.17 2.43 -6.02
C PHE A 121 3.32 2.27 -7.29
N LEU A 122 2.44 3.23 -7.57
CA LEU A 122 1.57 3.20 -8.75
C LEU A 122 2.36 3.17 -10.05
N SER A 123 3.37 4.03 -10.18
CA SER A 123 4.20 4.08 -11.39
C SER A 123 5.09 2.86 -11.57
N SER A 124 5.81 2.45 -10.52
CA SER A 124 6.87 1.45 -10.63
C SER A 124 6.36 0.02 -10.54
N ASN A 125 5.35 -0.26 -9.70
CA ASN A 125 4.84 -1.61 -9.51
C ASN A 125 3.65 -1.91 -10.42
N LEU A 126 2.79 -0.91 -10.66
CA LEU A 126 1.54 -1.10 -11.41
C LEU A 126 1.57 -0.50 -12.82
N GLY A 127 2.61 0.26 -13.16
CA GLY A 127 2.75 0.89 -14.48
C GLY A 127 1.67 1.95 -14.75
N LEU A 128 1.15 2.58 -13.70
CA LEU A 128 0.08 3.56 -13.80
C LEU A 128 0.63 4.98 -13.97
N TYR A 129 -0.14 5.81 -14.66
CA TYR A 129 0.09 7.24 -14.80
C TYR A 129 -0.83 7.97 -13.83
N GLY A 130 -0.32 8.30 -12.65
CA GLY A 130 -1.09 8.91 -11.56
C GLY A 130 -1.01 10.44 -11.51
N LEU A 131 -2.03 11.05 -10.90
CA LEU A 131 -2.09 12.46 -10.49
C LEU A 131 -2.76 12.61 -9.13
N ARG A 132 -2.24 13.54 -8.31
CA ARG A 132 -2.90 14.01 -7.08
C ARG A 132 -3.97 15.04 -7.43
N ILE A 133 -5.14 14.94 -6.79
CA ILE A 133 -6.27 15.88 -6.92
C ILE A 133 -6.36 16.80 -5.69
N ASP A 134 -5.68 17.95 -5.68
CA ASP A 134 -5.65 18.81 -4.49
C ASP A 134 -7.04 19.36 -4.15
N GLU A 135 -7.53 19.05 -2.95
CA GLU A 135 -8.81 19.49 -2.43
C GLU A 135 -8.94 21.02 -2.34
N LYS A 136 -7.82 21.73 -2.24
CA LYS A 136 -7.75 23.20 -2.22
C LYS A 136 -7.96 23.82 -3.59
N ARG A 137 -7.83 23.02 -4.66
CA ARG A 137 -8.08 23.42 -6.05
C ARG A 137 -9.51 23.16 -6.50
N SER A 138 -10.37 22.75 -5.57
CA SER A 138 -11.81 22.63 -5.75
C SER A 138 -12.53 23.97 -5.53
N LYS A 139 -13.62 24.20 -6.26
CA LYS A 139 -14.54 25.32 -6.02
C LYS A 139 -15.20 25.15 -4.65
N ASN A 140 -14.81 25.96 -3.67
CA ASN A 140 -15.29 25.91 -2.28
C ASN A 140 -16.74 26.38 -2.06
N ASN A 141 -17.65 25.97 -2.94
CA ASN A 141 -19.02 26.48 -2.98
C ASN A 141 -19.99 25.73 -2.05
N ARG A 142 -19.52 24.73 -1.29
CA ARG A 142 -20.36 23.83 -0.46
C ARG A 142 -19.94 23.75 1.02
N GLY A 143 -19.17 24.73 1.51
CA GLY A 143 -18.70 24.79 2.90
C GLY A 143 -17.47 23.90 3.17
N SER A 144 -16.95 23.94 4.41
CA SER A 144 -15.64 23.34 4.77
C SER A 144 -15.52 21.82 4.63
N ARG A 145 -16.63 21.10 4.46
CA ARG A 145 -16.68 19.64 4.23
C ARG A 145 -17.27 19.24 2.89
N GLY A 146 -17.62 20.19 2.02
CA GLY A 146 -18.26 19.90 0.74
C GLY A 146 -17.40 19.04 -0.20
N ASN A 147 -16.08 19.21 -0.14
CA ASN A 147 -15.13 18.50 -0.99
C ASN A 147 -14.82 17.08 -0.50
N HIS A 148 -15.12 16.77 0.77
CA HIS A 148 -14.83 15.47 1.38
C HIS A 148 -15.55 14.30 0.67
N TRP A 149 -16.73 14.58 0.11
CA TRP A 149 -17.58 13.62 -0.63
C TRP A 149 -17.66 13.94 -2.13
N LEU A 150 -16.63 14.60 -2.67
CA LEU A 150 -16.65 15.11 -4.04
C LEU A 150 -15.73 14.33 -4.97
N HIS A 151 -14.47 14.13 -4.59
CA HIS A 151 -13.44 13.60 -5.47
C HIS A 151 -12.45 12.75 -4.68
N PRO A 152 -11.74 11.81 -5.34
CA PRO A 152 -10.76 10.97 -4.69
C PRO A 152 -9.47 11.74 -4.39
N ASP A 153 -8.54 11.08 -3.73
CA ASP A 153 -7.23 11.68 -3.49
C ASP A 153 -6.33 11.61 -4.73
N ILE A 154 -6.20 10.41 -5.29
CA ILE A 154 -5.33 10.15 -6.44
C ILE A 154 -6.18 9.52 -7.53
N VAL A 155 -5.89 9.88 -8.78
CA VAL A 155 -6.45 9.25 -9.97
C VAL A 155 -5.33 8.75 -10.84
N ALA A 156 -5.55 7.69 -11.60
CA ALA A 156 -4.54 7.20 -12.53
C ALA A 156 -5.12 6.60 -13.80
N MET A 157 -4.31 6.61 -14.85
CA MET A 157 -4.59 5.98 -16.13
C MET A 157 -3.68 4.76 -16.31
N GLN A 158 -4.25 3.65 -16.80
CA GLN A 158 -3.50 2.49 -17.27
C GLN A 158 -3.71 2.34 -18.78
N ALA A 159 -2.64 2.51 -19.56
CA ALA A 159 -2.66 2.28 -21.00
C ALA A 159 -2.40 0.79 -21.30
N LEU A 160 -3.44 0.03 -21.63
CA LEU A 160 -3.37 -1.42 -21.85
C LEU A 160 -2.67 -1.78 -23.17
N ASP A 161 -2.74 -0.87 -24.14
CA ASP A 161 -2.22 -1.03 -25.48
C ASP A 161 -0.86 -0.32 -25.69
N LYS A 162 -0.23 0.24 -24.64
CA LYS A 162 1.04 1.00 -24.78
C LYS A 162 2.12 0.23 -25.55
N ALA A 163 2.20 -1.08 -25.35
CA ALA A 163 3.20 -1.95 -25.97
C ALA A 163 2.83 -2.40 -27.40
N TRP A 164 1.64 -2.10 -27.88
CA TRP A 164 1.16 -2.55 -29.18
C TRP A 164 1.72 -1.68 -30.31
N GLN A 165 1.87 -2.30 -31.49
CA GLN A 165 2.26 -1.58 -32.70
C GLN A 165 1.18 -0.57 -33.10
N HIS A 166 1.59 0.51 -33.76
CA HIS A 166 0.73 1.64 -34.13
C HIS A 166 -0.56 1.18 -34.84
N ASP A 167 -0.44 0.35 -35.88
CA ASP A 167 -1.58 -0.03 -36.72
C ASP A 167 -2.58 -0.91 -35.95
N VAL A 168 -2.10 -1.78 -35.07
CA VAL A 168 -2.95 -2.62 -34.20
C VAL A 168 -3.74 -1.75 -33.23
N ARG A 169 -3.10 -0.73 -32.63
CA ARG A 169 -3.78 0.23 -31.76
C ARG A 169 -4.87 0.99 -32.50
N GLN A 170 -4.59 1.51 -33.70
CA GLN A 170 -5.59 2.22 -34.49
C GLN A 170 -6.80 1.33 -34.84
N CYS A 171 -6.56 0.08 -35.22
CA CYS A 171 -7.63 -0.87 -35.48
C CYS A 171 -8.47 -1.12 -34.20
N ALA A 172 -7.81 -1.34 -33.07
CA ALA A 172 -8.48 -1.67 -31.82
C ALA A 172 -9.27 -0.48 -31.25
N GLN A 173 -8.74 0.74 -31.35
CA GLN A 173 -9.42 1.99 -30.97
C GLN A 173 -10.69 2.21 -31.78
N SER A 174 -10.63 1.90 -33.09
CA SER A 174 -11.80 1.98 -33.98
C SER A 174 -12.86 0.91 -33.69
N GLY A 175 -12.46 -0.21 -33.08
CA GLY A 175 -13.30 -1.37 -32.80
C GLY A 175 -14.01 -1.36 -31.43
N ALA A 176 -14.11 -0.21 -30.75
CA ALA A 176 -14.71 -0.07 -29.41
C ALA A 176 -14.06 -0.91 -28.30
N GLY A 177 -12.81 -1.35 -28.47
CA GLY A 177 -12.06 -2.04 -27.42
C GLY A 177 -11.71 -1.12 -26.25
N GLN A 178 -11.63 -1.67 -25.03
CA GLN A 178 -11.15 -0.93 -23.86
C GLN A 178 -9.62 -0.89 -23.87
N HIS A 179 -9.04 0.27 -24.20
CA HIS A 179 -7.59 0.47 -24.28
C HIS A 179 -7.00 1.16 -23.06
N VAL A 180 -7.88 1.68 -22.19
CA VAL A 180 -7.51 2.38 -20.97
C VAL A 180 -8.37 1.89 -19.81
N LEU A 181 -7.73 1.73 -18.66
CA LEU A 181 -8.42 1.64 -17.37
C LEU A 181 -8.17 2.91 -16.57
N LEU A 182 -9.22 3.48 -16.00
CA LEU A 182 -9.13 4.58 -15.05
C LEU A 182 -9.22 4.04 -13.63
N TRP A 183 -8.31 4.52 -12.79
CA TRP A 183 -8.15 4.11 -11.41
C TRP A 183 -8.38 5.31 -10.49
N SER A 184 -8.90 5.05 -9.31
CA SER A 184 -9.21 6.07 -8.32
C SER A 184 -8.87 5.57 -6.92
N PHE A 185 -8.24 6.42 -6.10
CA PHE A 185 -7.69 6.04 -4.81
C PHE A 185 -8.09 7.08 -3.75
N GLU A 186 -8.69 6.60 -2.66
CA GLU A 186 -8.92 7.37 -1.43
C GLU A 186 -7.90 6.91 -0.39
N VAL A 187 -7.11 7.83 0.17
CA VAL A 187 -5.98 7.51 1.04
C VAL A 187 -6.35 7.79 2.49
N LYS A 188 -6.10 6.83 3.37
CA LYS A 188 -6.26 6.96 4.82
C LYS A 188 -5.02 6.53 5.55
N ARG A 189 -4.64 7.28 6.58
CA ARG A 189 -3.46 6.91 7.38
C ARG A 189 -3.59 5.51 7.97
N GLU A 190 -4.71 5.24 8.64
CA GLU A 190 -4.99 3.98 9.31
C GLU A 190 -6.50 3.71 9.27
N LEU A 191 -6.87 2.43 9.11
CA LEU A 191 -8.23 1.95 9.26
C LEU A 191 -8.37 1.15 10.56
N ASN A 192 -9.38 1.46 11.35
CA ASN A 192 -9.69 0.79 12.60
C ASN A 192 -11.21 0.73 12.83
N GLY A 193 -11.65 0.13 13.93
CA GLY A 193 -13.07 -0.08 14.20
C GLY A 193 -13.92 1.19 14.25
N SER A 194 -13.34 2.36 14.53
CA SER A 194 -14.08 3.62 14.61
C SER A 194 -14.26 4.33 13.27
N ASN A 195 -13.35 4.13 12.31
CA ASN A 195 -13.35 4.89 11.05
C ASN A 195 -13.54 4.04 9.78
N VAL A 196 -13.52 2.71 9.89
CA VAL A 196 -13.52 1.81 8.72
C VAL A 196 -14.71 2.03 7.79
N ARG A 197 -15.92 2.17 8.34
CA ARG A 197 -17.14 2.35 7.54
C ARG A 197 -17.15 3.70 6.87
N GLU A 198 -16.90 4.78 7.62
CA GLU A 198 -16.87 6.14 7.08
C GLU A 198 -15.85 6.25 5.95
N SER A 199 -14.62 5.79 6.20
CA SER A 199 -13.53 5.80 5.21
C SER A 199 -13.87 4.98 3.96
N PHE A 200 -14.47 3.80 4.15
CA PHE A 200 -14.84 2.95 3.04
C PHE A 200 -15.97 3.56 2.20
N PHE A 201 -17.01 4.09 2.82
CA PHE A 201 -18.09 4.76 2.07
C PHE A 201 -17.63 6.06 1.42
N GLN A 202 -16.64 6.74 2.00
CA GLN A 202 -15.97 7.85 1.33
C GLN A 202 -15.30 7.38 0.04
N ALA A 203 -14.54 6.27 0.08
CA ALA A 203 -13.96 5.68 -1.11
C ALA A 203 -15.02 5.24 -2.14
N VAL A 204 -16.14 4.67 -1.70
CA VAL A 204 -17.27 4.33 -2.60
C VAL A 204 -17.82 5.58 -3.30
N SER A 205 -18.06 6.65 -2.55
CA SER A 205 -18.58 7.91 -3.09
C SER A 205 -17.61 8.58 -4.06
N ASN A 206 -16.33 8.65 -3.69
CA ASN A 206 -15.32 9.42 -4.40
C ASN A 206 -14.68 8.65 -5.56
N SER A 207 -14.63 7.31 -5.48
CA SER A 207 -13.96 6.45 -6.45
C SER A 207 -14.90 5.54 -7.24
N GLY A 208 -16.21 5.57 -6.95
CA GLY A 208 -17.20 4.72 -7.60
C GLY A 208 -17.33 4.94 -9.11
N TRP A 209 -16.83 6.04 -9.65
CA TRP A 209 -16.91 6.37 -11.08
C TRP A 209 -15.89 5.60 -11.95
N ALA A 210 -14.79 5.13 -11.36
CA ALA A 210 -13.64 4.58 -12.07
C ALA A 210 -13.82 3.09 -12.44
N ASN A 211 -12.94 2.58 -13.32
CA ASN A 211 -12.90 1.15 -13.61
C ASN A 211 -12.46 0.35 -12.38
N GLU A 212 -11.48 0.85 -11.63
CA GLU A 212 -11.07 0.28 -10.35
C GLU A 212 -10.91 1.38 -9.28
N GLY A 213 -11.65 1.25 -8.19
CA GLY A 213 -11.59 2.15 -7.03
C GLY A 213 -10.94 1.45 -5.84
N TYR A 214 -10.05 2.14 -5.13
CA TYR A 214 -9.30 1.59 -4.00
C TYR A 214 -9.35 2.51 -2.78
N LEU A 215 -9.51 1.90 -1.61
CA LEU A 215 -9.18 2.50 -0.33
C LEU A 215 -7.73 2.12 0.03
N VAL A 216 -6.87 3.11 0.22
CA VAL A 216 -5.45 2.92 0.52
C VAL A 216 -5.23 3.18 2.00
N THR A 217 -4.46 2.32 2.67
CA THR A 217 -4.06 2.56 4.05
C THR A 217 -2.67 2.07 4.40
N THR A 218 -2.03 2.63 5.42
CA THR A 218 -0.76 2.09 5.93
C THR A 218 -0.97 0.98 6.96
N ALA A 219 -2.17 0.87 7.53
CA ALA A 219 -2.46 -0.11 8.56
C ALA A 219 -3.95 -0.39 8.74
N ILE A 220 -4.28 -1.64 9.03
CA ILE A 220 -5.63 -2.09 9.41
C ILE A 220 -5.55 -2.58 10.85
N VAL A 221 -6.19 -1.89 11.80
CA VAL A 221 -6.23 -2.17 13.26
C VAL A 221 -7.46 -2.96 13.66
N GLY A 222 -7.29 -4.01 14.47
CA GLY A 222 -8.37 -4.91 14.89
C GLY A 222 -8.76 -5.98 13.86
N GLU A 223 -9.05 -7.20 14.33
CA GLU A 223 -9.51 -8.32 13.49
C GLU A 223 -10.90 -8.07 12.89
N HIS A 224 -11.78 -7.41 13.66
CA HIS A 224 -13.13 -7.07 13.20
C HIS A 224 -13.09 -6.07 12.03
N THR A 225 -12.12 -5.17 12.01
CA THR A 225 -11.92 -4.21 10.91
C THR A 225 -11.51 -4.92 9.63
N GLU A 226 -10.65 -5.94 9.73
CA GLU A 226 -10.26 -6.74 8.57
C GLU A 226 -11.48 -7.47 7.97
N GLN A 227 -12.28 -8.12 8.81
CA GLN A 227 -13.49 -8.83 8.40
C GLN A 227 -14.52 -7.87 7.77
N GLU A 228 -14.72 -6.69 8.37
CA GLU A 228 -15.62 -5.66 7.86
C GLU A 228 -15.17 -5.18 6.47
N LEU A 229 -13.87 -4.92 6.26
CA LEU A 229 -13.33 -4.52 4.96
C LEU A 229 -13.56 -5.58 3.88
N ARG A 230 -13.41 -6.86 4.22
CA ARG A 230 -13.70 -7.96 3.28
C ARG A 230 -15.18 -7.98 2.87
N ILE A 231 -16.09 -7.79 3.82
CA ILE A 231 -17.53 -7.72 3.56
C ILE A 231 -17.86 -6.50 2.68
N LEU A 232 -17.40 -5.32 3.08
CA LEU A 232 -17.64 -4.06 2.36
C LEU A 232 -17.06 -4.10 0.94
N SER A 233 -15.84 -4.62 0.77
CA SER A 233 -15.19 -4.80 -0.53
C SER A 233 -15.99 -5.73 -1.43
N ALA A 234 -16.45 -6.87 -0.91
CA ALA A 234 -17.28 -7.81 -1.67
C ALA A 234 -18.63 -7.20 -2.10
N LEU A 235 -19.25 -6.38 -1.25
CA LEU A 235 -20.55 -5.76 -1.52
C LEU A 235 -20.47 -4.58 -2.49
N HIS A 236 -19.44 -3.74 -2.37
CA HIS A 236 -19.38 -2.45 -3.07
C HIS A 236 -18.29 -2.38 -4.15
N GLY A 237 -17.40 -3.36 -4.21
CA GLY A 237 -16.40 -3.48 -5.27
C GLY A 237 -15.17 -2.57 -5.13
N ILE A 238 -15.03 -1.83 -4.02
CA ILE A 238 -13.82 -1.07 -3.71
C ILE A 238 -12.74 -2.03 -3.19
N GLY A 239 -11.56 -2.00 -3.81
CA GLY A 239 -10.39 -2.75 -3.36
C GLY A 239 -9.69 -2.07 -2.18
N VAL A 240 -8.71 -2.76 -1.60
CA VAL A 240 -7.90 -2.22 -0.50
C VAL A 240 -6.43 -2.41 -0.79
N ILE A 241 -5.65 -1.33 -0.69
CA ILE A 241 -4.19 -1.33 -0.83
C ILE A 241 -3.57 -1.06 0.54
N ILE A 242 -2.58 -1.87 0.91
CA ILE A 242 -1.75 -1.63 2.10
C ILE A 242 -0.43 -1.02 1.63
N LEU A 243 -0.24 0.27 1.92
CA LEU A 243 0.95 1.03 1.59
C LEU A 243 2.02 0.83 2.67
N ASN A 244 3.20 0.36 2.27
CA ASN A 244 4.34 0.26 3.18
C ASN A 244 5.14 1.57 3.17
N THR A 245 5.17 2.25 4.32
CA THR A 245 5.78 3.58 4.44
C THR A 245 7.31 3.57 4.51
N GLN A 246 7.91 2.42 4.81
CA GLN A 246 9.38 2.27 4.85
C GLN A 246 9.92 1.82 3.50
N GLU A 247 9.27 0.84 2.89
CA GLU A 247 9.65 0.25 1.61
C GLU A 247 8.44 0.21 0.69
N TRP A 248 8.20 1.29 -0.05
CA TRP A 248 7.03 1.43 -0.93
C TRP A 248 6.89 0.29 -1.95
N ASN A 249 8.02 -0.33 -2.34
CA ASN A 249 8.10 -1.50 -3.21
C ASN A 249 7.42 -2.76 -2.65
N ASP A 250 7.18 -2.81 -1.34
CA ASP A 250 6.50 -3.90 -0.62
C ASP A 250 5.02 -3.61 -0.36
N SER A 251 4.51 -2.50 -0.87
CA SER A 251 3.08 -2.22 -0.81
C SER A 251 2.32 -3.28 -1.62
N GLU A 252 1.11 -3.63 -1.18
CA GLU A 252 0.34 -4.71 -1.77
C GLU A 252 -1.12 -4.32 -2.02
N ILE A 253 -1.68 -4.84 -3.11
CA ILE A 253 -3.13 -4.91 -3.30
C ILE A 253 -3.62 -6.07 -2.42
N TRP A 254 -4.12 -5.74 -1.23
CA TRP A 254 -4.58 -6.73 -0.26
C TRP A 254 -5.95 -7.30 -0.62
N LEU A 255 -6.87 -6.44 -1.08
CA LEU A 255 -8.14 -6.85 -1.68
C LEU A 255 -8.25 -6.25 -3.09
N PRO A 256 -8.42 -7.05 -4.15
CA PRO A 256 -8.59 -6.52 -5.49
C PRO A 256 -9.93 -5.80 -5.62
N ALA A 257 -9.96 -4.69 -6.37
CA ALA A 257 -11.21 -4.02 -6.71
C ALA A 257 -12.03 -4.86 -7.69
N LYS A 258 -13.36 -4.74 -7.63
CA LYS A 258 -14.22 -5.30 -8.67
C LYS A 258 -14.19 -4.37 -9.88
N ARG A 259 -13.50 -4.78 -10.94
CA ARG A 259 -13.41 -4.02 -12.18
C ARG A 259 -14.78 -3.74 -12.78
N LYS A 260 -15.03 -2.48 -13.12
CA LYS A 260 -16.18 -2.03 -13.91
C LYS A 260 -15.76 -1.85 -15.37
N GLU A 261 -16.62 -2.27 -16.29
CA GLU A 261 -16.39 -2.08 -17.73
C GLU A 261 -16.58 -0.61 -18.13
N GLN A 262 -17.64 0.01 -17.61
CA GLN A 262 -18.02 1.38 -17.95
C GLN A 262 -17.61 2.37 -16.86
N ILE A 263 -17.11 3.52 -17.29
CA ILE A 263 -16.84 4.69 -16.45
C ILE A 263 -18.15 5.45 -16.26
N ASP A 264 -18.43 5.89 -15.04
CA ASP A 264 -19.55 6.79 -14.77
C ASP A 264 -19.17 8.23 -15.18
N TRP A 265 -19.41 8.55 -16.45
CA TRP A 265 -19.11 9.87 -16.99
C TRP A 265 -19.93 11.01 -16.38
N GLN A 266 -21.09 10.73 -15.78
CA GLN A 266 -21.88 11.77 -15.10
C GLN A 266 -21.17 12.23 -13.82
N SER A 267 -20.67 11.27 -13.04
CA SER A 267 -19.83 11.56 -11.87
C SER A 267 -18.53 12.25 -12.27
N VAL A 268 -17.85 11.79 -13.33
CA VAL A 268 -16.64 12.44 -13.87
C VAL A 268 -16.93 13.91 -14.23
N ASN A 269 -17.98 14.18 -15.01
CA ASN A 269 -18.32 15.55 -15.42
C ASN A 269 -18.57 16.46 -14.21
N ARG A 270 -19.31 15.95 -13.21
CA ARG A 270 -19.54 16.68 -11.97
C ARG A 270 -18.24 17.02 -11.25
N ILE A 271 -17.24 16.13 -11.24
CA ILE A 271 -15.95 16.39 -10.57
C ILE A 271 -15.13 17.42 -11.36
N VAL A 272 -15.07 17.29 -12.69
CA VAL A 272 -14.38 18.25 -13.59
C VAL A 272 -14.90 19.68 -13.36
N GLU A 273 -16.22 19.84 -13.22
CA GLU A 273 -16.81 21.15 -12.96
C GLU A 273 -16.34 21.78 -11.64
N GLN A 274 -15.88 20.97 -10.68
CA GLN A 274 -15.50 21.43 -9.35
C GLN A 274 -13.99 21.51 -9.14
N ASN A 275 -13.16 20.63 -9.72
CA ASN A 275 -11.73 20.55 -9.43
C ASN A 275 -10.85 20.63 -10.69
N THR A 276 -9.90 21.56 -10.71
CA THR A 276 -9.04 21.82 -11.88
C THR A 276 -7.96 20.77 -12.11
N ASP A 277 -7.48 20.09 -11.07
CA ASP A 277 -6.53 18.97 -11.24
C ASP A 277 -7.22 17.78 -11.88
N PHE A 278 -8.46 17.51 -11.47
CA PHE A 278 -9.26 16.44 -12.06
C PHE A 278 -9.63 16.75 -13.53
N GLN A 279 -9.91 18.01 -13.86
CA GLN A 279 -10.03 18.44 -15.25
C GLN A 279 -8.76 18.13 -16.04
N THR A 280 -7.60 18.51 -15.52
CA THR A 280 -6.29 18.26 -16.15
C THR A 280 -6.06 16.76 -16.38
N PHE A 281 -6.42 15.91 -15.42
CA PHE A 281 -6.38 14.46 -15.58
C PHE A 281 -7.20 13.98 -16.78
N ILE A 282 -8.46 14.43 -16.90
CA ILE A 282 -9.34 14.04 -18.00
C ILE A 282 -8.82 14.56 -19.35
N GLU A 283 -8.21 15.76 -19.39
CA GLU A 283 -7.55 16.28 -20.59
C GLU A 283 -6.42 15.36 -21.06
N TYR A 284 -5.58 14.85 -20.14
CA TYR A 284 -4.52 13.91 -20.49
C TYR A 284 -5.05 12.55 -20.96
N VAL A 285 -6.11 12.05 -20.33
CA VAL A 285 -6.80 10.84 -20.79
C VAL A 285 -7.36 11.04 -22.21
N ALA A 286 -7.96 12.20 -22.50
CA ALA A 286 -8.47 12.53 -23.82
C ALA A 286 -7.37 12.62 -24.89
N ILE A 287 -6.21 13.20 -24.55
CA ILE A 287 -5.03 13.21 -25.45
C ILE A 287 -4.60 11.78 -25.78
N TYR A 288 -4.58 10.87 -24.80
CA TYR A 288 -4.25 9.47 -25.06
C TYR A 288 -5.28 8.81 -25.98
N PHE A 289 -6.57 9.02 -25.74
CA PHE A 289 -7.63 8.47 -26.61
C PHE A 289 -7.54 8.96 -28.04
N GLN A 290 -7.16 10.22 -28.27
CA GLN A 290 -7.10 10.79 -29.61
C GLN A 290 -5.81 10.43 -30.36
N SER A 291 -4.69 10.30 -29.65
CA SER A 291 -3.36 10.25 -30.27
C SER A 291 -2.52 9.02 -29.91
N GLY A 292 -2.91 8.26 -28.90
CA GLY A 292 -2.10 7.18 -28.31
C GLY A 292 -0.81 7.67 -27.65
N LYS A 293 -0.62 8.99 -27.47
CA LYS A 293 0.59 9.58 -26.91
C LYS A 293 0.46 9.77 -25.40
N ILE A 294 1.54 9.48 -24.69
CA ILE A 294 1.71 9.76 -23.27
C ILE A 294 2.84 10.77 -23.13
N VAL A 295 2.53 11.94 -22.57
CA VAL A 295 3.54 12.95 -22.23
C VAL A 295 4.06 12.63 -20.83
N GLU A 296 5.12 11.83 -20.73
CA GLU A 296 5.57 11.22 -19.46
C GLU A 296 5.83 12.25 -18.35
N ASN A 297 6.36 13.43 -18.70
CA ASN A 297 6.63 14.52 -17.74
C ASN A 297 5.38 15.04 -17.02
N ASN A 298 4.18 14.77 -17.54
CA ASN A 298 2.93 15.25 -16.95
C ASN A 298 2.40 14.36 -15.81
N TRP A 299 3.01 13.20 -15.57
CA TRP A 299 2.46 12.16 -14.70
C TRP A 299 3.43 11.80 -13.58
N ASN A 300 2.89 11.28 -12.47
CA ASN A 300 3.69 10.70 -11.37
C ASN A 300 4.70 11.69 -10.73
N GLN A 301 4.34 12.98 -10.69
CA GLN A 301 5.07 14.01 -9.95
C GLN A 301 4.78 13.97 -8.45
#